data_AF-A0AAD8F2H3-F1
#
_entry.id   AF-A0AAD8F2H3-F1
#
_cell.length_a   1.000
_cell.length_b   1.000
_cell.length_c   1.000
_cell.angle_alpha   90.00
_cell.angle_beta   90.00
_cell.angle_gamma   90.00
#
_symmetry.space_group_name_H-M   'P 1'
#
loop_
_entity.id
_entity.type
_entity.pdbx_description
1 polymer ?
#
loop_
_entity_poly.entity_id
_entity_poly.type
_entity_poly.pdbx_seq_one_letter_code
_entity_poly.pdbx_strand_id
1 'polypeptide(L)'
;NKDLNELRRHTFGNSIDRVTVKRLTSKVFQPCRCDSIYGEQQDVSPREDNSERTDAKAVCGGHERALPIEETVRWLDIREEGVATLLCYLELHPKAWVQNMTSVYATCRVKCYGGPGQLQAVAKKCPPVAVAIAKQKKAGKQFSQCNQVEFNVVDLCDSMGWDSGTVKRELKSLEWDTGPAGFRKSGVLVELSDLAFHFRSRGDLSDQEMDEVTEFLSARSQRQERLELRQLDMLSEALKSVSYKNYWMCSNEADLGRSDTLKAKLKEYFETEEWTTNEHSGEDMNQTNIDCSTLQQLSSDIRVFINTYGSEHTLTGRTIARIFHGITSPNFPAETWGRVRKFWRAHLNVDFNLVCQEATRALVSRK
;
A
#
# COMPACT_ATOMS: atom_id res chain seq x y z
N ASN A 1 -22.79 -2.60 24.06
CA ASN A 1 -21.93 -1.39 24.00
C ASN A 1 -20.44 -1.70 23.88
N LYS A 2 -19.86 -2.63 24.65
CA LYS A 2 -18.42 -2.98 24.53
C LYS A 2 -18.09 -3.71 23.21
N ASP A 3 -19.02 -4.52 22.73
CA ASP A 3 -19.04 -5.20 21.43
C ASP A 3 -18.97 -4.23 20.24
N LEU A 4 -19.86 -3.23 20.19
CA LEU A 4 -19.87 -2.24 19.11
C LEU A 4 -18.54 -1.47 19.03
N ASN A 5 -18.00 -1.05 20.18
CA ASN A 5 -16.72 -0.36 20.25
C ASN A 5 -15.56 -1.25 19.79
N GLU A 6 -15.62 -2.56 20.10
CA GLU A 6 -14.65 -3.53 19.62
C GLU A 6 -14.72 -3.71 18.09
N LEU A 7 -15.92 -3.78 17.51
CA LEU A 7 -16.12 -3.87 16.06
C LEU A 7 -15.66 -2.61 15.33
N ARG A 8 -16.05 -1.42 15.80
CA ARG A 8 -15.58 -0.14 15.26
C ARG A 8 -14.06 -0.04 15.25
N ARG A 9 -13.39 -0.62 16.26
CA ARG A 9 -11.93 -0.68 16.30
C ARG A 9 -11.35 -1.42 15.09
N HIS A 10 -11.95 -2.54 14.68
CA HIS A 10 -11.45 -3.33 13.55
C HIS A 10 -11.54 -2.57 12.22
N THR A 11 -12.58 -1.72 12.05
CA THR A 11 -12.70 -0.80 10.90
C THR A 11 -11.50 0.14 10.78
N PHE A 12 -11.03 0.72 11.89
CA PHE A 12 -9.84 1.60 11.88
C PHE A 12 -8.52 0.86 11.59
N GLY A 13 -8.52 -0.48 11.64
CA GLY A 13 -7.41 -1.31 11.19
C GLY A 13 -7.30 -1.43 9.66
N ASN A 14 -8.36 -1.11 8.92
CA ASN A 14 -8.39 -1.09 7.45
C ASN A 14 -8.11 0.30 6.88
N SER A 15 -8.31 1.38 7.65
CA SER A 15 -8.20 2.74 7.12
C SER A 15 -6.77 3.17 6.79
N ILE A 16 -6.59 4.10 5.87
CA ILE A 16 -5.26 4.50 5.39
C ILE A 16 -5.11 6.02 5.48
N ASP A 17 -3.96 6.48 5.99
CA ASP A 17 -3.61 7.90 6.02
C ASP A 17 -3.37 8.44 4.61
N ARG A 18 -3.79 9.68 4.35
CA ARG A 18 -3.44 10.42 3.12
C ARG A 18 -1.93 10.46 2.87
N VAL A 19 -1.12 10.60 3.92
CA VAL A 19 0.35 10.61 3.81
C VAL A 19 0.87 9.27 3.31
N THR A 20 0.30 8.16 3.78
CA THR A 20 0.65 6.81 3.33
C THR A 20 0.21 6.58 1.88
N VAL A 21 -0.98 7.05 1.49
CA VAL A 21 -1.43 7.06 0.10
C VAL A 21 -0.44 7.85 -0.77
N LYS A 22 -0.05 9.06 -0.36
CA LYS A 22 0.92 9.89 -1.09
C LYS A 22 2.29 9.20 -1.25
N ARG A 23 2.74 8.48 -0.23
CA ARG A 23 3.96 7.66 -0.28
C ARG A 23 3.81 6.55 -1.32
N LEU A 24 2.70 5.80 -1.30
CA LEU A 24 2.43 4.75 -2.28
C LEU A 24 2.39 5.30 -3.71
N THR A 25 1.63 6.38 -3.96
CA THR A 25 1.51 6.98 -5.30
C THR A 25 2.87 7.42 -5.82
N SER A 26 3.71 8.03 -4.97
CA SER A 26 5.09 8.41 -5.34
C SER A 26 5.97 7.22 -5.73
N LYS A 27 5.71 6.02 -5.20
CA LYS A 27 6.43 4.78 -5.57
C LYS A 27 5.86 4.08 -6.79
N VAL A 28 4.55 4.18 -7.01
CA VAL A 28 3.84 3.59 -8.15
C VAL A 28 4.12 4.40 -9.42
N PHE A 29 4.11 5.72 -9.34
CA PHE A 29 4.31 6.65 -10.46
C PHE A 29 5.69 7.29 -10.38
N GLN A 30 6.75 6.48 -10.53
CA GLN A 30 8.11 7.02 -10.56
C GLN A 30 8.35 7.84 -11.84
N PRO A 31 8.99 9.02 -11.73
CA PRO A 31 9.23 9.86 -12.88
C PRO A 31 10.11 9.15 -13.91
N CYS A 32 9.71 9.22 -15.17
CA CYS A 32 10.44 8.68 -16.30
C CYS A 32 11.15 9.79 -17.11
N ARG A 33 11.92 9.39 -18.12
CA ARG A 33 12.60 10.31 -19.05
C ARG A 33 12.00 10.28 -20.46
N CYS A 34 10.81 9.71 -20.62
CA CYS A 34 10.17 9.57 -21.93
C CYS A 34 9.96 10.92 -22.62
N ASP A 35 9.55 11.95 -21.87
CA ASP A 35 9.33 13.29 -22.41
C ASP A 35 10.61 13.90 -22.98
N SER A 36 11.73 13.74 -22.26
CA SER A 36 13.04 14.23 -22.73
C SER A 36 13.50 13.51 -23.99
N ILE A 37 13.31 12.18 -24.06
CA ILE A 37 13.69 11.36 -25.22
C ILE A 37 12.86 11.73 -26.45
N TYR A 38 11.55 11.96 -26.27
CA TYR A 38 10.67 12.33 -27.37
C TYR A 38 10.95 13.75 -27.90
N GLY A 39 11.28 14.69 -27.01
CA GLY A 39 11.70 16.04 -27.38
C GLY A 39 12.99 16.04 -28.21
N GLU A 40 13.97 15.22 -27.85
CA GLU A 40 15.23 15.08 -28.61
C GLU A 40 15.04 14.42 -29.99
N GLN A 41 14.02 13.57 -30.17
CA GLN A 41 13.75 12.90 -31.45
C GLN A 41 13.07 13.82 -32.49
N GLN A 42 12.28 14.81 -32.06
CA GLN A 42 11.62 15.75 -32.98
C GLN A 42 12.58 16.76 -33.65
N ASP A 43 13.73 17.05 -33.03
CA ASP A 43 14.75 17.94 -33.61
C ASP A 43 15.60 17.28 -34.72
N VAL A 44 15.44 15.97 -34.97
CA VAL A 44 16.23 15.20 -35.95
C VAL A 44 15.44 14.85 -37.22
N SER A 45 14.11 15.03 -37.24
CA SER A 45 13.25 14.78 -38.40
C SER A 45 12.83 16.08 -39.12
N PRO A 46 12.97 16.21 -40.46
CA PRO A 46 12.42 17.34 -41.20
C PRO A 46 10.89 17.36 -41.04
N ARG A 47 10.35 18.52 -40.66
CA ARG A 47 8.93 18.76 -40.48
C ARG A 47 8.19 18.62 -41.80
N GLU A 48 7.33 17.61 -41.92
CA GLU A 48 6.20 17.66 -42.84
C GLU A 48 4.96 18.13 -42.06
N ASP A 49 4.39 19.22 -42.54
CA ASP A 49 3.25 19.94 -41.97
C ASP A 49 1.96 19.13 -41.95
N ASN A 50 1.08 19.56 -41.05
CA ASN A 50 -0.37 19.29 -40.98
C ASN A 50 -0.85 17.94 -40.42
N SER A 51 -1.09 17.94 -39.10
CA SER A 51 -2.38 17.45 -38.59
C SER A 51 -2.72 18.14 -37.27
N GLU A 52 -3.94 18.63 -37.22
CA GLU A 52 -4.64 19.29 -36.11
C GLU A 52 -4.23 18.80 -34.71
N ARG A 53 -3.83 19.75 -33.85
CA ARG A 53 -3.60 19.56 -32.42
C ARG A 53 -4.91 19.16 -31.73
N THR A 54 -5.21 17.87 -31.77
CA THR A 54 -6.21 17.21 -30.93
C THR A 54 -5.44 16.56 -29.77
N ASP A 55 -5.85 16.88 -28.54
CA ASP A 55 -5.45 16.33 -27.24
C ASP A 55 -4.03 15.78 -27.10
N ALA A 56 -3.19 16.47 -26.31
CA ALA A 56 -1.82 16.08 -26.00
C ALA A 56 -1.72 14.58 -25.64
N LYS A 57 -1.33 13.76 -26.63
CA LYS A 57 -1.10 12.33 -26.43
C LYS A 57 0.02 12.17 -25.40
N ALA A 58 -0.27 11.40 -24.36
CA ALA A 58 0.72 10.91 -23.40
C ALA A 58 1.91 10.32 -24.15
N VAL A 59 3.10 10.88 -23.92
CA VAL A 59 4.34 10.46 -24.58
C VAL A 59 4.85 9.14 -24.00
N CYS A 60 4.57 8.89 -22.71
CA CYS A 60 4.95 7.66 -22.03
C CYS A 60 3.96 6.51 -22.33
N GLY A 61 4.44 5.44 -22.98
CA GLY A 61 3.69 4.20 -23.19
C GLY A 61 3.46 3.34 -21.94
N GLY A 62 3.89 3.82 -20.77
CA GLY A 62 3.85 3.10 -19.50
C GLY A 62 5.08 2.21 -19.29
N HIS A 63 5.41 2.01 -18.02
CA HIS A 63 6.59 1.27 -17.57
C HIS A 63 6.20 0.06 -16.73
N GLU A 64 6.87 -1.06 -16.97
CA GLU A 64 6.75 -2.23 -16.12
C GLU A 64 7.49 -2.00 -14.80
N ARG A 65 6.79 -2.23 -13.69
CA ARG A 65 7.29 -1.97 -12.34
C ARG A 65 6.96 -3.13 -11.41
N ALA A 66 7.86 -3.39 -10.48
CA ALA A 66 7.63 -4.36 -9.43
C ALA A 66 8.01 -3.81 -8.05
N LEU A 67 7.05 -3.85 -7.12
CA LEU A 67 7.23 -3.43 -5.73
C LEU A 67 7.24 -4.66 -4.81
N PRO A 68 8.38 -5.03 -4.19
CA PRO A 68 8.45 -6.14 -3.26
C PRO A 68 7.39 -6.03 -2.16
N ILE A 69 6.59 -7.08 -1.96
CA ILE A 69 5.42 -7.05 -1.07
C ILE A 69 5.84 -6.77 0.37
N GLU A 70 6.76 -7.57 0.93
CA GLU A 70 7.18 -7.43 2.33
C GLU A 70 7.81 -6.06 2.62
N GLU A 71 8.68 -5.58 1.73
CA GLU A 71 9.32 -4.28 1.88
C GLU A 71 8.29 -3.15 1.83
N THR A 72 7.36 -3.21 0.88
CA THR A 72 6.31 -2.19 0.69
C THR A 72 5.36 -2.14 1.89
N VAL A 73 4.93 -3.31 2.37
CA VAL A 73 4.05 -3.47 3.54
C VAL A 73 4.70 -2.88 4.80
N ARG A 74 5.98 -3.18 5.04
CA ARG A 74 6.75 -2.61 6.18
C ARG A 74 6.98 -1.11 6.01
N TRP A 75 7.31 -0.66 4.81
CA TRP A 75 7.60 0.75 4.55
C TRP A 75 6.37 1.66 4.72
N LEU A 76 5.19 1.18 4.29
CA LEU A 76 3.93 1.92 4.39
C LEU A 76 3.15 1.67 5.69
N ASP A 77 3.50 0.61 6.44
CA ASP A 77 2.74 0.13 7.61
C ASP A 77 1.26 -0.16 7.30
N ILE A 78 1.01 -0.76 6.13
CA ILE A 78 -0.32 -1.23 5.69
C ILE A 78 -0.23 -2.68 5.26
N ARG A 79 -1.30 -3.44 5.47
CA ARG A 79 -1.34 -4.86 5.08
C ARG A 79 -1.29 -5.02 3.56
N GLU A 80 -0.87 -6.21 3.13
CA GLU A 80 -0.76 -6.58 1.72
C GLU A 80 -2.08 -6.35 0.96
N GLU A 81 -3.21 -6.74 1.55
CA GLU A 81 -4.53 -6.57 0.95
C GLU A 81 -4.89 -5.08 0.80
N GLY A 82 -4.40 -4.24 1.70
CA GLY A 82 -4.57 -2.78 1.61
C GLY A 82 -3.84 -2.19 0.40
N VAL A 83 -2.59 -2.60 0.15
CA VAL A 83 -1.83 -2.18 -1.04
C VAL A 83 -2.53 -2.68 -2.31
N ALA A 84 -2.89 -3.97 -2.34
CA ALA A 84 -3.57 -4.58 -3.48
C ALA A 84 -4.88 -3.86 -3.81
N THR A 85 -5.70 -3.54 -2.79
CA THR A 85 -6.95 -2.81 -2.96
C THR A 85 -6.74 -1.43 -3.57
N LEU A 86 -5.72 -0.68 -3.12
CA LEU A 86 -5.39 0.62 -3.70
C LEU A 86 -4.96 0.50 -5.17
N LEU A 87 -4.15 -0.51 -5.52
CA LEU A 87 -3.77 -0.78 -6.91
C LEU A 87 -4.98 -1.15 -7.77
N CYS A 88 -5.92 -1.95 -7.26
CA CYS A 88 -7.17 -2.25 -7.95
C CYS A 88 -8.03 -0.99 -8.18
N TYR A 89 -8.10 -0.08 -7.20
CA TYR A 89 -8.81 1.20 -7.40
C TYR A 89 -8.18 2.07 -8.49
N LEU A 90 -6.86 2.06 -8.64
CA LEU A 90 -6.16 2.77 -9.72
C LEU A 90 -6.45 2.17 -11.10
N GLU A 91 -6.58 0.85 -11.17
CA GLU A 91 -6.93 0.12 -12.40
C GLU A 91 -8.39 0.31 -12.81
N LEU A 92 -9.31 0.30 -11.84
CA LEU A 92 -10.74 0.50 -12.08
C LEU A 92 -11.11 1.96 -12.37
N HIS A 93 -10.20 2.91 -12.13
CA HIS A 93 -10.45 4.31 -12.42
C HIS A 93 -10.65 4.53 -13.95
N PRO A 94 -11.53 5.42 -14.41
CA PRO A 94 -11.76 5.65 -15.84
C PRO A 94 -10.50 6.05 -16.63
N LYS A 95 -9.52 6.68 -15.96
CA LYS A 95 -8.21 7.03 -16.56
C LYS A 95 -7.24 5.85 -16.63
N ALA A 96 -7.58 4.68 -16.07
CA ALA A 96 -6.78 3.45 -16.03
C ALA A 96 -5.30 3.72 -15.71
N TRP A 97 -5.03 4.39 -14.59
CA TRP A 97 -3.69 4.88 -14.25
C TRP A 97 -2.65 3.77 -14.09
N VAL A 98 -3.11 2.58 -13.68
CA VAL A 98 -2.30 1.39 -13.47
C VAL A 98 -2.97 0.21 -14.15
N GLN A 99 -2.17 -0.65 -14.77
CA GLN A 99 -2.61 -1.97 -15.22
C GLN A 99 -1.97 -3.02 -14.31
N ASN A 100 -2.77 -3.76 -13.56
CA ASN A 100 -2.23 -4.78 -12.66
C ASN A 100 -1.90 -6.05 -13.45
N MET A 101 -0.79 -6.68 -13.09
CA MET A 101 -0.31 -7.92 -13.69
C MET A 101 -0.11 -8.99 -12.61
N THR A 102 0.12 -10.23 -13.04
CA THR A 102 0.38 -11.32 -12.10
C THR A 102 1.63 -11.04 -11.28
N SER A 103 1.54 -11.20 -9.96
CA SER A 103 2.68 -11.05 -9.04
C SER A 103 3.87 -11.90 -9.47
N VAL A 104 5.06 -11.33 -9.35
CA VAL A 104 6.31 -12.01 -9.76
C VAL A 104 7.42 -11.77 -8.74
N TYR A 105 8.42 -12.66 -8.74
CA TYR A 105 9.68 -12.39 -8.06
C TYR A 105 10.40 -11.23 -8.76
N ALA A 106 10.63 -10.14 -8.04
CA ALA A 106 11.25 -8.93 -8.59
C ALA A 106 12.77 -8.99 -8.53
N THR A 107 13.32 -9.52 -7.45
CA THR A 107 14.77 -9.52 -7.21
C THR A 107 15.42 -10.74 -7.85
N CYS A 108 16.50 -10.52 -8.59
CA CYS A 108 17.40 -11.57 -9.02
C CYS A 108 18.78 -11.35 -8.42
N ARG A 109 19.30 -12.40 -7.78
CA ARG A 109 20.66 -12.47 -7.28
C ARG A 109 21.44 -13.51 -8.07
N VAL A 110 22.47 -13.06 -8.77
CA VAL A 110 23.40 -13.93 -9.51
C VAL A 110 24.67 -14.06 -8.68
N LYS A 111 25.00 -15.28 -8.24
CA LYS A 111 26.23 -15.62 -7.51
C LYS A 111 27.15 -16.46 -8.39
N CYS A 112 28.42 -16.12 -8.41
CA CYS A 112 29.45 -16.82 -9.18
C CYS A 112 30.49 -17.43 -8.22
N TYR A 113 30.50 -18.75 -8.09
CA TYR A 113 31.45 -19.43 -7.19
C TYR A 113 32.91 -19.36 -7.68
N GLY A 114 33.11 -19.18 -9.00
CA GLY A 114 34.41 -18.90 -9.62
C GLY A 114 34.89 -17.47 -9.45
N GLY A 115 34.24 -16.67 -8.59
CA GLY A 115 34.70 -15.33 -8.20
C GLY A 115 34.39 -14.22 -9.22
N PRO A 116 35.06 -13.05 -9.09
CA PRO A 116 34.77 -11.86 -9.89
C PRO A 116 35.08 -12.04 -11.39
N GLY A 117 36.10 -12.84 -11.72
CA GLY A 117 36.43 -13.15 -13.11
C GLY A 117 35.30 -13.90 -13.83
N GLN A 118 34.64 -14.83 -13.12
CA GLN A 118 33.47 -15.53 -13.63
C GLN A 118 32.28 -14.57 -13.80
N LEU A 119 32.02 -13.69 -12.82
CA LEU A 119 30.94 -12.70 -12.93
C LEU A 119 31.14 -11.77 -14.15
N GLN A 120 32.38 -11.37 -14.43
CA GLN A 120 32.70 -10.56 -15.61
C GLN A 120 32.51 -11.35 -16.92
N ALA A 121 32.84 -12.65 -16.94
CA ALA A 121 32.58 -13.51 -18.09
C ALA A 121 31.07 -13.69 -18.34
N VAL A 122 30.28 -13.86 -17.28
CA VAL A 122 28.81 -13.93 -17.35
C VAL A 122 28.23 -12.61 -17.87
N ALA A 123 28.71 -11.47 -17.39
CA ALA A 123 28.28 -10.16 -17.90
C ALA A 123 28.54 -10.01 -19.40
N LYS A 124 29.65 -10.54 -19.94
CA LYS A 124 29.91 -10.53 -21.39
C LYS A 124 28.93 -11.41 -22.17
N LYS A 125 28.46 -12.51 -21.59
CA LYS A 125 27.53 -13.47 -22.20
C LYS A 125 26.06 -13.02 -22.08
N CYS A 126 25.68 -12.38 -20.98
CA CYS A 126 24.31 -12.05 -20.62
C CYS A 126 24.12 -10.52 -20.50
N PRO A 127 23.45 -9.87 -21.47
CA PRO A 127 23.25 -8.42 -21.45
C PRO A 127 22.54 -7.88 -20.20
N PRO A 128 21.49 -8.52 -19.65
CA PRO A 128 20.87 -8.07 -18.41
C PRO A 128 21.87 -7.94 -17.23
N VAL A 129 22.77 -8.92 -17.07
CA VAL A 129 23.79 -8.87 -16.02
C VAL A 129 24.78 -7.72 -16.27
N ALA A 130 25.19 -7.48 -17.52
CA ALA A 130 26.05 -6.34 -17.86
C ALA A 130 25.38 -5.00 -17.55
N VAL A 131 24.12 -4.82 -17.94
CA VAL A 131 23.37 -3.58 -17.69
C VAL A 131 23.17 -3.37 -16.19
N ALA A 132 22.87 -4.42 -15.43
CA ALA A 132 22.77 -4.35 -13.97
C ALA A 132 24.07 -3.86 -13.32
N ILE A 133 25.21 -4.44 -13.70
CA ILE A 133 26.54 -4.02 -13.22
C ILE A 133 26.82 -2.56 -13.64
N ALA A 134 26.51 -2.18 -14.87
CA ALA A 134 26.74 -0.83 -15.37
C ALA A 134 25.89 0.22 -14.61
N LYS A 135 24.61 -0.06 -14.35
CA LYS A 135 23.74 0.80 -13.52
C LYS A 135 24.29 0.96 -12.10
N GLN A 136 24.73 -0.13 -11.49
CA GLN A 136 25.29 -0.10 -10.14
C GLN A 136 26.64 0.62 -10.06
N LYS A 137 27.48 0.52 -11.10
CA LYS A 137 28.70 1.32 -11.22
C LYS A 137 28.40 2.81 -11.33
N LYS A 138 27.38 3.19 -12.12
CA LYS A 138 26.91 4.60 -12.17
C LYS A 138 26.41 5.10 -10.82
N ALA A 139 25.86 4.21 -9.99
CA ALA A 139 25.48 4.50 -8.61
C ALA A 139 26.65 4.46 -7.60
N GLY A 140 27.90 4.33 -8.06
CA GLY A 140 29.10 4.37 -7.22
C GLY A 140 29.56 3.03 -6.64
N LYS A 141 28.90 1.90 -6.96
CA LYS A 141 29.34 0.58 -6.48
C LYS A 141 30.57 0.08 -7.26
N GLN A 142 31.55 -0.45 -6.53
CA GLN A 142 32.72 -1.12 -7.12
C GLN A 142 32.51 -2.63 -7.20
N PHE A 143 33.01 -3.25 -8.27
CA PHE A 143 32.86 -4.68 -8.56
C PHE A 143 34.19 -5.43 -8.68
N SER A 144 35.30 -4.81 -8.29
CA SER A 144 36.65 -5.39 -8.43
C SER A 144 36.82 -6.72 -7.70
N GLN A 145 36.14 -6.91 -6.57
CA GLN A 145 36.19 -8.14 -5.76
C GLN A 145 34.82 -8.81 -5.55
N CYS A 146 33.77 -8.32 -6.22
CA CYS A 146 32.42 -8.85 -6.04
C CYS A 146 32.21 -10.12 -6.88
N ASN A 147 31.72 -11.18 -6.24
CA ASN A 147 31.34 -12.44 -6.89
C ASN A 147 29.82 -12.59 -7.07
N GLN A 148 29.05 -11.56 -6.68
CA GLN A 148 27.60 -11.57 -6.81
C GLN A 148 27.07 -10.21 -7.24
N VAL A 149 25.91 -10.21 -7.88
CA VAL A 149 25.15 -9.01 -8.23
C VAL A 149 23.68 -9.26 -7.99
N GLU A 150 23.00 -8.26 -7.42
CA GLU A 150 21.59 -8.31 -7.06
C GLU A 150 20.88 -7.08 -7.61
N PHE A 151 19.76 -7.28 -8.31
CA PHE A 151 19.01 -6.21 -8.97
C PHE A 151 17.53 -6.55 -9.14
N ASN A 152 16.69 -5.53 -9.25
CA ASN A 152 15.29 -5.70 -9.67
C ASN A 152 15.26 -6.03 -11.17
N VAL A 153 14.84 -7.26 -11.50
CA VAL A 153 14.76 -7.74 -12.88
C VAL A 153 13.72 -6.96 -13.66
N VAL A 154 12.57 -6.64 -13.05
CA VAL A 154 11.46 -6.00 -13.76
C VAL A 154 11.86 -4.58 -14.19
N ASP A 155 12.39 -3.78 -13.26
CA ASP A 155 12.88 -2.43 -13.58
C ASP A 155 14.06 -2.42 -14.57
N LEU A 156 14.89 -3.47 -14.53
CA LEU A 156 15.97 -3.65 -15.49
C LEU A 156 15.43 -3.94 -16.89
N CYS A 157 14.46 -4.86 -16.99
CA CYS A 157 13.81 -5.27 -18.24
C CYS A 157 13.08 -4.08 -18.88
N ASP A 158 12.34 -3.30 -18.08
CA ASP A 158 11.69 -2.06 -18.52
C ASP A 158 12.69 -1.09 -19.18
N SER A 159 13.86 -0.88 -18.54
CA SER A 159 14.89 -0.01 -19.10
C SER A 159 15.57 -0.54 -20.37
N MET A 160 15.46 -1.84 -20.63
CA MET A 160 15.98 -2.49 -21.84
C MET A 160 14.88 -2.65 -22.91
N GLY A 161 13.61 -2.38 -22.57
CA GLY A 161 12.46 -2.67 -23.42
C GLY A 161 12.23 -4.17 -23.62
N TRP A 162 12.63 -5.01 -22.66
CA TRP A 162 12.56 -6.48 -22.75
C TRP A 162 11.46 -7.05 -21.85
N ASP A 163 10.93 -8.22 -22.22
CA ASP A 163 9.96 -8.96 -21.42
C ASP A 163 10.62 -9.61 -20.19
N SER A 164 10.07 -9.34 -19.00
CA SER A 164 10.65 -9.82 -17.74
C SER A 164 10.61 -11.34 -17.59
N GLY A 165 9.61 -12.01 -18.18
CA GLY A 165 9.50 -13.48 -18.19
C GLY A 165 10.61 -14.15 -19.00
N THR A 166 10.95 -13.59 -20.15
CA THR A 166 12.01 -14.08 -21.03
C THR A 166 13.39 -13.88 -20.40
N VAL A 167 13.64 -12.70 -19.82
CA VAL A 167 14.90 -12.43 -19.11
C VAL A 167 15.10 -13.35 -17.92
N LYS A 168 14.07 -13.65 -17.14
CA LYS A 168 14.16 -14.61 -16.03
C LYS A 168 14.58 -16.01 -16.50
N ARG A 169 14.05 -16.48 -17.63
CA ARG A 169 14.43 -17.76 -18.24
C ARG A 169 15.88 -17.74 -18.71
N GLU A 170 16.31 -16.68 -19.36
CA GLU A 170 17.71 -16.52 -19.80
C GLU A 170 18.67 -16.48 -18.60
N LEU A 171 18.34 -15.73 -17.55
CA LEU A 171 19.15 -15.71 -16.33
C LEU A 171 19.27 -17.10 -15.72
N LYS A 172 18.17 -17.85 -15.62
CA LYS A 172 18.20 -19.24 -15.14
C LYS A 172 19.01 -20.18 -16.03
N SER A 173 19.08 -19.93 -17.33
CA SER A 173 19.92 -20.72 -18.24
C SER A 173 21.42 -20.59 -17.93
N LEU A 174 21.85 -19.49 -17.28
CA LEU A 174 23.25 -19.26 -16.91
C LEU A 174 23.79 -20.27 -15.90
N GLU A 175 22.92 -20.98 -15.16
CA GLU A 175 23.33 -22.05 -14.26
C GLU A 175 23.93 -23.26 -15.00
N TRP A 176 23.78 -23.29 -16.33
CA TRP A 176 24.19 -24.38 -17.20
C TRP A 176 25.11 -23.90 -18.32
N ASP A 177 26.10 -24.72 -18.65
CA ASP A 177 26.94 -24.56 -19.84
C ASP A 177 26.81 -25.78 -20.74
N THR A 178 26.72 -25.54 -22.04
CA THR A 178 26.80 -26.56 -23.10
C THR A 178 28.25 -26.69 -23.57
N GLY A 179 28.90 -27.76 -23.15
CA GLY A 179 30.23 -28.13 -23.62
C GLY A 179 30.20 -29.34 -24.57
N PRO A 180 31.33 -29.71 -25.18
CA PRO A 180 31.43 -30.89 -26.05
C PRO A 180 31.09 -32.21 -25.34
N ALA A 181 31.12 -32.26 -24.00
CA ALA A 181 30.73 -33.39 -23.17
C ALA A 181 29.27 -33.33 -22.68
N GLY A 182 28.45 -32.41 -23.19
CA GLY A 182 27.05 -32.24 -22.82
C GLY A 182 26.79 -31.08 -21.83
N PHE A 183 25.63 -31.13 -21.18
CA PHE A 183 25.19 -30.12 -20.20
C PHE A 183 25.92 -30.27 -18.87
N ARG A 184 26.60 -29.22 -18.42
CA ARG A 184 27.27 -29.17 -17.11
C ARG A 184 26.85 -27.93 -16.33
N LYS A 185 26.98 -27.98 -15.00
CA LYS A 185 26.78 -26.79 -14.15
C LYS A 185 27.92 -25.80 -14.39
N SER A 186 27.56 -24.54 -14.61
CA SER A 186 28.52 -23.46 -14.87
C SER A 186 29.23 -22.97 -13.60
N GLY A 187 28.70 -23.28 -12.41
CA GLY A 187 29.13 -22.69 -11.14
C GLY A 187 28.54 -21.30 -10.89
N VAL A 188 27.57 -20.89 -11.70
CA VAL A 188 26.71 -19.73 -11.46
C VAL A 188 25.41 -20.20 -10.81
N LEU A 189 24.97 -19.50 -9.76
CA LEU A 189 23.69 -19.73 -9.10
C LEU A 189 22.83 -18.48 -9.28
N VAL A 190 21.59 -18.67 -9.73
CA VAL A 190 20.63 -17.58 -9.92
C VAL A 190 19.47 -17.78 -8.96
N GLU A 191 19.31 -16.87 -8.00
CA GLU A 191 18.21 -16.88 -7.04
C GLU A 191 17.20 -15.80 -7.44
N LEU A 192 15.94 -16.18 -7.61
CA LEU A 192 14.83 -15.24 -7.75
C LEU A 192 14.12 -15.16 -6.40
N SER A 193 14.02 -13.96 -5.84
CA SER A 193 13.44 -13.69 -4.53
C SER A 193 12.46 -12.53 -4.57
N ASP A 194 11.84 -12.26 -3.43
CA ASP A 194 10.98 -11.12 -3.17
C ASP A 194 9.77 -11.07 -4.11
N LEU A 195 8.70 -11.75 -3.69
CA LEU A 195 7.42 -11.67 -4.38
C LEU A 195 6.95 -10.20 -4.35
N ALA A 196 6.56 -9.69 -5.51
CA ALA A 196 6.28 -8.28 -5.71
C ALA A 196 4.92 -8.07 -6.38
N PHE A 197 4.29 -6.95 -6.03
CA PHE A 197 3.21 -6.38 -6.82
C PHE A 197 3.75 -5.98 -8.18
N HIS A 198 3.16 -6.53 -9.23
CA HIS A 198 3.61 -6.35 -10.61
C HIS A 198 2.56 -5.59 -11.38
N PHE A 199 2.95 -4.46 -11.97
CA PHE A 199 2.02 -3.60 -12.67
C PHE A 199 2.71 -2.75 -13.72
N ARG A 200 1.92 -2.15 -14.61
CA ARG A 200 2.36 -1.13 -15.55
C ARG A 200 1.77 0.22 -15.15
N SER A 201 2.62 1.23 -15.03
CA SER A 201 2.21 2.60 -14.68
C SER A 201 2.92 3.63 -15.55
N ARG A 202 2.28 4.78 -15.75
CA ARG A 202 2.90 5.92 -16.43
C ARG A 202 3.90 6.63 -15.51
N GLY A 203 4.92 7.24 -16.11
CA GLY A 203 5.96 7.99 -15.39
C GLY A 203 6.04 9.47 -15.79
N ASP A 204 5.08 9.96 -16.58
CA ASP A 204 4.96 11.32 -17.09
C ASP A 204 3.80 12.09 -16.43
N LEU A 205 3.35 11.65 -15.24
CA LEU A 205 2.31 12.35 -14.50
C LEU A 205 2.84 13.69 -13.97
N SER A 206 2.05 14.74 -14.20
CA SER A 206 2.28 16.04 -13.58
C SER A 206 2.01 16.03 -12.07
N ASP A 207 2.55 17.00 -11.34
CA ASP A 207 2.28 17.15 -9.90
C ASP A 207 0.77 17.29 -9.61
N GLN A 208 0.02 17.94 -10.51
CA GLN A 208 -1.43 18.09 -10.39
C GLN A 208 -2.16 16.74 -10.53
N GLU A 209 -1.76 15.92 -11.51
CA GLU A 209 -2.32 14.57 -11.66
C GLU A 209 -1.93 13.67 -10.49
N MET A 210 -0.71 13.80 -9.96
CA MET A 210 -0.28 13.07 -8.77
C MET A 210 -1.13 13.42 -7.53
N ASP A 211 -1.47 14.69 -7.36
CA ASP A 211 -2.36 15.14 -6.29
C ASP A 211 -3.81 14.68 -6.54
N GLU A 212 -4.30 14.65 -7.79
CA GLU A 212 -5.60 14.09 -8.15
C GLU A 212 -5.70 12.60 -7.79
N VAL A 213 -4.69 11.81 -8.15
CA VAL A 213 -4.61 10.38 -7.82
C VAL A 213 -4.61 10.17 -6.30
N THR A 214 -3.84 10.98 -5.59
CA THR A 214 -3.73 10.92 -4.13
C THR A 214 -5.05 11.29 -3.46
N GLU A 215 -5.74 12.32 -3.96
CA GLU A 215 -7.07 12.72 -3.49
C GLU A 215 -8.09 11.61 -3.72
N PHE A 216 -8.16 11.06 -4.94
CA PHE A 216 -9.07 9.98 -5.28
C PHE A 216 -8.94 8.79 -4.33
N LEU A 217 -7.72 8.27 -4.15
CA LEU A 217 -7.47 7.12 -3.28
C LEU A 217 -7.77 7.43 -1.81
N SER A 218 -7.41 8.63 -1.34
CA SER A 218 -7.69 9.05 0.03
C SER A 218 -9.19 9.18 0.28
N ALA A 219 -9.92 9.80 -0.64
CA ALA A 219 -11.37 9.93 -0.59
C ALA A 219 -12.05 8.55 -0.60
N ARG A 220 -11.56 7.60 -1.40
CA ARG A 220 -12.10 6.22 -1.38
C ARG A 220 -11.84 5.50 -0.06
N SER A 221 -10.64 5.62 0.51
CA SER A 221 -10.35 5.05 1.82
C SER A 221 -11.24 5.66 2.92
N GLN A 222 -11.44 6.98 2.92
CA GLN A 222 -12.29 7.65 3.91
C GLN A 222 -13.76 7.28 3.74
N ARG A 223 -14.25 7.17 2.50
CA ARG A 223 -15.62 6.73 2.20
C ARG A 223 -15.85 5.33 2.74
N GLN A 224 -14.92 4.40 2.50
CA GLN A 224 -15.03 3.02 2.99
C GLN A 224 -15.07 2.98 4.51
N GLU A 225 -14.20 3.73 5.19
CA GLU A 225 -14.19 3.83 6.66
C GLU A 225 -15.53 4.35 7.19
N ARG A 226 -16.04 5.46 6.64
CA ARG A 226 -17.34 6.03 7.04
C ARG A 226 -18.50 5.08 6.79
N LEU A 227 -18.49 4.38 5.66
CA LEU A 227 -19.54 3.42 5.29
C LEU A 227 -19.56 2.24 6.27
N GLU A 228 -18.40 1.64 6.56
CA GLU A 228 -18.28 0.54 7.51
C GLU A 228 -18.76 0.95 8.92
N LEU A 229 -18.36 2.14 9.40
CA LEU A 229 -18.82 2.65 10.69
C LEU A 229 -20.34 2.88 10.71
N ARG A 230 -20.89 3.49 9.65
CA ARG A 230 -22.34 3.70 9.54
C ARG A 230 -23.11 2.39 9.50
N GLN A 231 -22.63 1.39 8.76
CA GLN A 231 -23.23 0.05 8.72
C GLN A 231 -23.27 -0.61 10.10
N LEU A 232 -22.19 -0.48 10.88
CA LEU A 232 -22.15 -0.98 12.26
C LEU A 232 -23.16 -0.25 13.15
N ASP A 233 -23.29 1.07 13.00
CA ASP A 233 -24.21 1.88 13.81
C ASP A 233 -25.66 1.52 13.54
N MET A 234 -26.03 1.40 12.28
CA MET A 234 -27.37 1.00 11.87
C MET A 234 -27.73 -0.40 12.32
N LEU A 235 -26.79 -1.35 12.20
CA LEU A 235 -26.97 -2.71 12.70
C LEU A 235 -27.19 -2.69 14.22
N SER A 236 -26.36 -1.93 14.96
CA SER A 236 -26.50 -1.78 16.40
C SER A 236 -27.85 -1.16 16.78
N GLU A 237 -28.28 -0.09 16.11
CA GLU A 237 -29.56 0.58 16.37
C GLU A 237 -30.76 -0.32 16.05
N ALA A 238 -30.72 -1.04 14.93
CA ALA A 238 -31.74 -2.01 14.56
C ALA A 238 -31.88 -3.09 15.63
N LEU A 239 -30.77 -3.74 16.03
CA LEU A 239 -30.76 -4.79 17.05
C LEU A 239 -31.18 -4.25 18.43
N LYS A 240 -30.68 -3.09 18.85
CA LYS A 240 -31.05 -2.46 20.12
C LYS A 240 -32.55 -2.16 20.18
N SER A 241 -33.14 -1.67 19.09
CA SER A 241 -34.55 -1.30 19.05
C SER A 241 -35.52 -2.46 19.30
N VAL A 242 -35.11 -3.69 18.98
CA VAL A 242 -35.91 -4.91 19.19
C VAL A 242 -35.42 -5.77 20.36
N SER A 243 -34.30 -5.41 20.98
CA SER A 243 -33.68 -6.17 22.07
C SER A 243 -34.46 -6.08 23.39
N TYR A 244 -34.43 -7.15 24.17
CA TYR A 244 -34.85 -7.14 25.58
C TYR A 244 -33.65 -6.88 26.48
N LYS A 245 -33.93 -6.43 27.71
CA LYS A 245 -32.88 -6.30 28.74
C LYS A 245 -32.27 -7.65 29.10
N ASN A 246 -33.10 -8.70 29.12
CA ASN A 246 -32.71 -10.04 29.52
C ASN A 246 -33.40 -11.11 28.66
N TYR A 247 -32.73 -12.25 28.43
CA TYR A 247 -33.21 -13.29 27.53
C TYR A 247 -34.52 -13.96 27.98
N TRP A 248 -34.77 -14.06 29.29
CA TRP A 248 -35.97 -14.73 29.79
C TRP A 248 -37.27 -13.99 29.46
N MET A 249 -37.19 -12.70 29.09
CA MET A 249 -38.35 -11.91 28.65
C MET A 249 -38.99 -12.43 27.36
N CYS A 250 -38.27 -13.27 26.60
CA CYS A 250 -38.74 -13.89 25.36
C CYS A 250 -38.44 -15.40 25.31
N SER A 251 -38.29 -16.06 26.46
CA SER A 251 -37.91 -17.48 26.52
C SER A 251 -39.08 -18.45 26.31
N ASN A 252 -40.32 -18.01 26.54
CA ASN A 252 -41.49 -18.88 26.45
C ASN A 252 -42.16 -18.81 25.08
N GLU A 253 -42.34 -17.59 24.54
CA GLU A 253 -42.94 -17.33 23.23
C GLU A 253 -42.14 -16.26 22.49
N ALA A 254 -42.10 -16.37 21.17
CA ALA A 254 -41.47 -15.37 20.32
C ALA A 254 -42.37 -14.14 20.17
N ASP A 255 -41.85 -12.95 20.46
CA ASP A 255 -42.54 -11.69 20.18
C ASP A 255 -42.53 -11.43 18.66
N LEU A 256 -43.64 -11.78 18.02
CA LEU A 256 -43.85 -11.61 16.58
C LEU A 256 -43.79 -10.13 16.18
N GLY A 257 -44.24 -9.20 17.02
CA GLY A 257 -44.22 -7.77 16.71
C GLY A 257 -42.78 -7.24 16.58
N ARG A 258 -41.90 -7.59 17.53
CA ARG A 258 -40.47 -7.27 17.44
C ARG A 258 -39.78 -8.01 16.30
N SER A 259 -40.15 -9.27 16.06
CA SER A 259 -39.64 -10.06 14.93
C SER A 259 -39.95 -9.38 13.60
N ASP A 260 -41.20 -8.96 13.39
CA ASP A 260 -41.64 -8.32 12.16
C ASP A 260 -41.07 -6.91 12.02
N THR A 261 -40.87 -6.19 13.14
CA THR A 261 -40.13 -4.91 13.14
C THR A 261 -38.69 -5.10 12.66
N LEU A 262 -37.99 -6.12 13.13
CA LEU A 262 -36.63 -6.42 12.67
C LEU A 262 -36.61 -6.80 11.19
N LYS A 263 -37.52 -7.69 10.76
CA LYS A 263 -37.64 -8.08 9.34
C LYS A 263 -37.91 -6.88 8.44
N ALA A 264 -38.78 -5.96 8.87
CA ALA A 264 -39.08 -4.73 8.12
C ALA A 264 -37.83 -3.86 7.96
N LYS A 265 -37.07 -3.63 9.04
CA LYS A 265 -35.80 -2.88 8.99
C LYS A 265 -34.75 -3.53 8.09
N LEU A 266 -34.64 -4.86 8.13
CA LEU A 266 -33.72 -5.60 7.26
C LEU A 266 -34.14 -5.49 5.79
N LYS A 267 -35.44 -5.60 5.52
CA LYS A 267 -35.99 -5.46 4.17
C LYS A 267 -35.73 -4.06 3.62
N GLU A 268 -36.02 -3.02 4.40
CA GLU A 268 -35.74 -1.61 4.06
C GLU A 268 -34.24 -1.39 3.76
N TYR A 269 -33.35 -1.98 4.55
CA TYR A 269 -31.91 -1.89 4.33
C TYR A 269 -31.48 -2.43 2.95
N PHE A 270 -31.99 -3.59 2.56
CA PHE A 270 -31.64 -4.21 1.26
C PHE A 270 -32.39 -3.59 0.06
N GLU A 271 -33.54 -2.96 0.27
CA GLU A 271 -34.31 -2.30 -0.79
C GLU A 271 -33.84 -0.87 -1.10
N THR A 272 -33.14 -0.23 -0.16
CA THR A 272 -32.61 1.12 -0.36
C THR A 272 -31.33 1.07 -1.21
N GLU A 273 -31.32 1.68 -2.39
CA GLU A 273 -30.13 1.73 -3.27
C GLU A 273 -29.15 2.89 -2.92
N GLU A 274 -29.59 3.86 -2.10
CA GLU A 274 -28.91 5.14 -1.88
C GLU A 274 -27.72 5.11 -0.91
N TRP A 275 -27.44 3.98 -0.25
CA TRP A 275 -26.31 3.87 0.69
C TRP A 275 -24.96 4.15 0.04
N THR A 276 -24.86 3.88 -1.25
CA THR A 276 -23.61 4.01 -2.00
C THR A 276 -23.37 5.41 -2.54
N THR A 277 -24.37 6.29 -2.65
CA THR A 277 -24.28 7.56 -3.41
C THR A 277 -24.41 8.82 -2.56
N ASN A 278 -25.04 8.75 -1.38
CA ASN A 278 -25.22 9.93 -0.55
C ASN A 278 -23.93 10.29 0.23
N GLU A 279 -23.11 11.15 -0.39
CA GLU A 279 -21.85 11.68 0.13
C GLU A 279 -22.03 12.77 1.20
N HIS A 280 -23.26 13.16 1.54
CA HIS A 280 -23.54 14.43 2.25
C HIS A 280 -24.35 14.32 3.56
N SER A 281 -24.46 13.15 4.17
CA SER A 281 -25.09 13.03 5.50
C SER A 281 -24.31 12.11 6.42
N GLY A 282 -23.17 12.62 6.86
CA GLY A 282 -22.52 12.18 8.09
C GLY A 282 -22.26 13.42 8.90
N GLU A 283 -23.27 13.93 9.60
CA GLU A 283 -23.01 14.78 10.75
C GLU A 283 -22.03 14.02 11.64
N ASP A 284 -20.93 14.67 12.02
CA ASP A 284 -19.93 14.18 12.97
C ASP A 284 -20.64 13.86 14.30
N MET A 285 -21.22 12.67 14.38
CA MET A 285 -22.00 12.21 15.51
C MET A 285 -21.04 11.83 16.64
N ASN A 286 -21.16 12.63 17.71
CA ASN A 286 -20.56 12.49 19.04
C ASN A 286 -19.12 13.04 19.17
N GLN A 287 -19.02 14.37 19.25
CA GLN A 287 -18.10 14.96 20.24
C GLN A 287 -18.54 14.47 21.63
N THR A 288 -18.06 13.30 22.05
CA THR A 288 -18.13 12.91 23.45
C THR A 288 -17.48 14.01 24.27
N ASN A 289 -18.24 14.65 25.16
CA ASN A 289 -17.67 15.51 26.20
C ASN A 289 -16.65 14.66 26.98
N ILE A 290 -15.38 14.87 26.70
CA ILE A 290 -14.28 14.16 27.36
C ILE A 290 -13.76 15.04 28.48
N ASP A 291 -13.62 14.43 29.65
CA ASP A 291 -13.09 15.11 30.82
C ASP A 291 -11.68 15.66 30.54
N CYS A 292 -11.44 16.91 30.96
CA CYS A 292 -10.16 17.60 30.77
C CYS A 292 -8.95 16.79 31.28
N SER A 293 -9.14 16.05 32.38
CA SER A 293 -8.11 15.16 32.93
C SER A 293 -7.73 14.01 31.99
N THR A 294 -8.71 13.40 31.33
CA THR A 294 -8.48 12.31 30.36
C THR A 294 -7.72 12.82 29.14
N LEU A 295 -8.07 14.02 28.66
CA LEU A 295 -7.39 14.66 27.53
C LEU A 295 -5.93 15.04 27.87
N GLN A 296 -5.68 15.52 29.09
CA GLN A 296 -4.33 15.81 29.58
C GLN A 296 -3.48 14.54 29.68
N GLN A 297 -4.05 13.45 30.22
CA GLN A 297 -3.37 12.17 30.30
C GLN A 297 -3.03 11.63 28.90
N LEU A 298 -4.00 11.63 27.99
CA LEU A 298 -3.79 11.25 26.58
C LEU A 298 -2.65 12.04 25.95
N SER A 299 -2.66 13.37 26.10
CA SER A 299 -1.62 14.25 25.54
C SER A 299 -0.24 13.95 26.11
N SER A 300 -0.15 13.66 27.42
CA SER A 300 1.10 13.26 28.08
C SER A 300 1.61 11.93 27.53
N ASP A 301 0.75 10.91 27.44
CA ASP A 301 1.11 9.58 26.96
C ASP A 301 1.56 9.61 25.49
N ILE A 302 0.88 10.40 24.64
CA ILE A 302 1.27 10.64 23.24
C ILE A 302 2.69 11.20 23.19
N ARG A 303 3.02 12.24 23.98
CA ARG A 303 4.35 12.84 23.99
C ARG A 303 5.42 11.87 24.45
N VAL A 304 5.15 11.11 25.51
CA VAL A 304 6.07 10.07 26.01
C VAL A 304 6.30 9.01 24.94
N PHE A 305 5.24 8.55 24.25
CA PHE A 305 5.34 7.59 23.16
C PHE A 305 6.21 8.12 22.01
N ILE A 306 5.94 9.33 21.54
CA ILE A 306 6.68 10.00 20.46
C ILE A 306 8.17 10.17 20.82
N ASN A 307 8.47 10.52 22.07
CA ASN A 307 9.85 10.67 22.53
C ASN A 307 10.58 9.33 22.65
N THR A 308 9.87 8.25 22.97
CA THR A 308 10.46 6.93 23.14
C THR A 308 10.72 6.24 21.80
N TYR A 309 9.77 6.31 20.85
CA TYR A 309 9.80 5.51 19.61
C TYR A 309 9.92 6.33 18.32
N GLY A 310 9.84 7.67 18.40
CA GLY A 310 9.81 8.51 17.21
C GLY A 310 11.13 8.59 16.44
N SER A 311 12.25 8.11 17.00
CA SER A 311 13.53 7.98 16.29
C SER A 311 13.63 6.71 15.45
N GLU A 312 12.94 5.64 15.86
CA GLU A 312 13.04 4.31 15.25
C GLU A 312 11.94 4.08 14.19
N HIS A 313 10.78 4.70 14.38
CA HIS A 313 9.61 4.47 13.54
C HIS A 313 9.11 5.74 12.87
N THR A 314 8.58 5.60 11.64
CA THR A 314 7.88 6.71 10.96
C THR A 314 6.45 6.83 11.47
N LEU A 315 6.27 7.56 12.58
CA LEU A 315 4.98 7.69 13.24
C LEU A 315 4.02 8.63 12.50
N THR A 316 2.77 8.20 12.35
CA THR A 316 1.63 9.07 11.99
C THR A 316 0.66 9.15 13.16
N GLY A 317 -0.25 10.15 13.15
CA GLY A 317 -1.28 10.27 14.18
C GLY A 317 -2.15 9.01 14.27
N ARG A 318 -2.44 8.38 13.12
CA ARG A 318 -3.20 7.14 13.02
C ARG A 318 -2.42 5.93 13.54
N THR A 319 -1.12 5.82 13.27
CA THR A 319 -0.28 4.75 13.86
C THR A 319 -0.30 4.80 15.39
N ILE A 320 -0.18 6.01 15.97
CA ILE A 320 -0.26 6.19 17.43
C ILE A 320 -1.66 5.82 17.94
N ALA A 321 -2.73 6.27 17.27
CA ALA A 321 -4.10 5.92 17.62
C ALA A 321 -4.34 4.40 17.56
N ARG A 322 -3.80 3.70 16.55
CA ARG A 322 -3.86 2.24 16.44
C ARG A 322 -3.25 1.56 17.65
N ILE A 323 -2.05 1.95 18.06
CA ILE A 323 -1.37 1.38 19.22
C ILE A 323 -2.20 1.60 20.49
N PHE A 324 -2.69 2.82 20.70
CA PHE A 324 -3.48 3.18 21.88
C PHE A 324 -4.83 2.47 21.95
N HIS A 325 -5.39 2.09 20.80
CA HIS A 325 -6.57 1.23 20.71
C HIS A 325 -6.23 -0.28 20.64
N GLY A 326 -4.97 -0.65 20.50
CA GLY A 326 -4.51 -2.03 20.37
C GLY A 326 -4.88 -2.69 19.04
N ILE A 327 -4.78 -1.94 17.95
CA ILE A 327 -4.95 -2.40 16.58
C ILE A 327 -3.58 -2.82 16.04
N THR A 328 -3.51 -4.04 15.53
CA THR A 328 -2.28 -4.59 14.93
C THR A 328 -2.00 -3.96 13.57
N SER A 329 -0.72 -3.71 13.28
CA SER A 329 -0.23 -3.33 11.96
C SER A 329 1.07 -4.09 11.64
N PRO A 330 1.54 -4.11 10.38
CA PRO A 330 2.76 -4.82 10.01
C PRO A 330 3.99 -4.43 10.84
N ASN A 331 4.17 -3.14 11.17
CA ASN A 331 5.29 -2.70 12.00
C ASN A 331 5.01 -2.82 13.51
N PHE A 332 3.75 -2.90 13.90
CA PHE A 332 3.30 -3.00 15.29
C PHE A 332 2.46 -4.26 15.53
N PRO A 333 3.05 -5.47 15.41
CA PRO A 333 2.34 -6.74 15.59
C PRO A 333 1.90 -6.96 17.03
N ALA A 334 0.67 -7.42 17.23
CA ALA A 334 0.07 -7.60 18.55
C ALA A 334 0.82 -8.61 19.44
N GLU A 335 1.50 -9.60 18.86
CA GLU A 335 2.28 -10.62 19.57
C GLU A 335 3.44 -10.01 20.37
N THR A 336 4.02 -8.94 19.83
CA THR A 336 5.14 -8.20 20.42
C THR A 336 4.64 -6.99 21.19
N TRP A 337 3.84 -6.13 20.54
CA TRP A 337 3.40 -4.86 21.12
C TRP A 337 2.27 -5.00 22.13
N GLY A 338 1.52 -6.10 22.12
CA GLY A 338 0.51 -6.41 23.12
C GLY A 338 1.05 -6.55 24.55
N ARG A 339 2.37 -6.77 24.68
CA ARG A 339 3.07 -6.83 25.98
C ARG A 339 3.39 -5.44 26.53
N VAL A 340 3.41 -4.41 25.68
CA VAL A 340 3.70 -3.02 26.05
C VAL A 340 2.44 -2.36 26.60
N ARG A 341 1.98 -2.84 27.77
CA ARG A 341 0.72 -2.45 28.42
C ARG A 341 0.60 -0.96 28.73
N LYS A 342 1.73 -0.25 28.80
CA LYS A 342 1.77 1.21 28.99
C LYS A 342 1.05 1.95 27.86
N PHE A 343 1.13 1.46 26.64
CA PHE A 343 0.59 2.13 25.45
C PHE A 343 -0.48 1.29 24.75
N TRP A 344 -0.28 -0.03 24.69
CA TRP A 344 -1.20 -0.92 24.00
C TRP A 344 -2.55 -1.00 24.70
N ARG A 345 -3.63 -0.61 24.00
CA ARG A 345 -5.01 -0.54 24.55
C ARG A 345 -5.16 0.42 25.74
N ALA A 346 -4.29 1.41 25.89
CA ALA A 346 -4.30 2.33 27.03
C ALA A 346 -5.48 3.32 27.01
N HIS A 347 -5.95 3.72 25.82
CA HIS A 347 -6.97 4.78 25.65
C HIS A 347 -8.23 4.30 24.90
N LEU A 348 -8.73 3.10 25.22
CA LEU A 348 -9.90 2.49 24.56
C LEU A 348 -11.21 3.27 24.76
N ASN A 349 -11.28 4.10 25.80
CA ASN A 349 -12.43 4.91 26.16
C ASN A 349 -12.50 6.25 25.41
N VAL A 350 -11.43 6.64 24.73
CA VAL A 350 -11.37 7.87 23.94
C VAL A 350 -11.75 7.55 22.49
N ASP A 351 -12.41 8.49 21.80
CA ASP A 351 -12.69 8.33 20.38
C ASP A 351 -11.40 8.23 19.54
N PHE A 352 -11.38 7.30 18.59
CA PHE A 352 -10.20 7.01 17.77
C PHE A 352 -9.77 8.23 16.95
N ASN A 353 -10.72 8.96 16.37
CA ASN A 353 -10.41 10.13 15.54
C ASN A 353 -9.88 11.26 16.40
N LEU A 354 -10.38 11.44 17.62
CA LEU A 354 -9.81 12.41 18.56
C LEU A 354 -8.36 12.05 18.93
N VAL A 355 -8.07 10.78 19.26
CA VAL A 355 -6.69 10.34 19.52
C VAL A 355 -5.80 10.63 18.30
N CYS A 356 -6.28 10.35 17.09
CA CYS A 356 -5.57 10.63 15.86
C CYS A 356 -5.29 12.13 15.67
N GLN A 357 -6.26 13.00 15.98
CA GLN A 357 -6.11 14.45 15.90
C GLN A 357 -5.07 14.97 16.90
N GLU A 358 -5.17 14.59 18.18
CA GLU A 358 -4.21 15.02 19.21
C GLU A 358 -2.79 14.50 18.91
N ALA A 359 -2.67 13.26 18.44
CA ALA A 359 -1.40 12.68 18.04
C ALA A 359 -0.79 13.43 16.84
N THR A 360 -1.61 13.79 15.86
CA THR A 360 -1.17 14.58 14.71
C THR A 360 -0.70 15.98 15.14
N ARG A 361 -1.43 16.67 16.02
CA ARG A 361 -1.02 17.98 16.56
C ARG A 361 0.32 17.88 17.31
N ALA A 362 0.48 16.85 18.14
CA ALA A 362 1.74 16.62 18.87
C ALA A 362 2.93 16.37 17.92
N LEU A 363 2.74 15.58 16.86
CA LEU A 363 3.76 15.30 15.85
C LEU A 363 4.15 16.56 15.06
N VAL A 364 3.18 17.42 14.72
CA VAL A 364 3.44 18.68 14.02
C VAL A 364 4.16 19.66 14.93
N SER A 365 3.78 19.78 16.21
CA SER A 365 4.42 20.70 17.17
C SER A 365 5.88 20.38 17.50
N ARG A 366 6.36 19.19 17.14
CA ARG A 366 7.74 18.74 17.33
C ARG A 366 8.65 19.08 16.14
N LYS A 367 8.07 19.24 14.94
CA LYS A 367 8.80 19.66 13.73
C LYS A 367 9.00 21.17 13.76
#